data_AF-A0A496R253-F1
#
_entry.id   AF-A0A496R253-F1
#
_cell.length_a   1.000
_cell.length_b   1.000
_cell.length_c   1.000
_cell.angle_alpha   90.00
_cell.angle_beta   90.00
_cell.angle_gamma   90.00
#
_symmetry.space_group_name_H-M   'P 1'
#
loop_
_entity.id
_entity.type
_entity.pdbx_description
1 polymer ?
#
loop_
_entity_poly.entity_id
_entity_poly.type
_entity_poly.pdbx_seq_one_letter_code
_entity_poly.pdbx_strand_id
1 'polypeptide(L)'
;MKNRFFSFISPVLRVIDNGKFFREPLRWLYFFLAGLNVLMPLAVIYYAVTSSDSLLDGFLYFLGFILLFIVVCFTSWVGFQIWWNRAESIKMFSSEGDENFATIAFSHFLQTLGEWLGVTVALNGFFGGLFLLLGELVSYFIQGEGLPLGLIGMGGYVYFLILLGPLSGFLLIVITRFLAEQIRALASVANHTRKLLKIELRRIRVIEKNHWD
;
A
#
# COMPACT_ATOMS: atom_id res chain seq x y z
N MET A 1 -30.44 18.78 30.60
CA MET A 1 -31.12 19.30 29.39
C MET A 1 -30.52 18.64 28.16
N LYS A 2 -31.33 17.95 27.34
CA LYS A 2 -30.85 17.24 26.13
C LYS A 2 -30.65 18.27 25.02
N ASN A 3 -29.41 18.68 24.77
CA ASN A 3 -29.09 19.69 23.74
C ASN A 3 -29.48 19.16 22.34
N ARG A 4 -30.52 19.75 21.74
CA ARG A 4 -31.03 19.39 20.41
C ARG A 4 -30.03 19.66 19.26
N PHE A 5 -29.01 20.47 19.52
CA PHE A 5 -27.92 20.71 18.56
C PHE A 5 -27.04 19.48 18.36
N PHE A 6 -26.70 18.78 19.45
CA PHE A 6 -25.87 17.57 19.36
C PHE A 6 -26.66 16.34 18.91
N SER A 7 -28.00 16.37 18.92
CA SER A 7 -28.80 15.23 18.44
C SER A 7 -28.71 15.00 16.93
N PHE A 8 -28.32 16.00 16.14
CA PHE A 8 -28.11 15.86 14.69
C PHE A 8 -26.83 15.09 14.36
N ILE A 9 -25.75 15.34 15.11
CA ILE A 9 -24.46 14.66 14.93
C ILE A 9 -24.38 13.35 15.75
N SER A 10 -25.28 13.17 16.73
CA SER A 10 -25.34 11.95 17.56
C SER A 10 -25.41 10.61 16.79
N PRO A 11 -26.08 10.48 15.63
CA PRO A 11 -26.04 9.26 14.82
C PRO A 11 -24.66 9.06 14.18
N VAL A 12 -24.03 10.15 13.70
CA VAL A 12 -22.68 10.13 13.11
C VAL A 12 -21.64 9.75 14.17
N LEU A 13 -21.69 10.37 15.35
CA LEU A 13 -20.84 10.02 16.49
C LEU A 13 -21.06 8.58 16.93
N ARG A 14 -22.31 8.09 16.99
CA ARG A 14 -22.57 6.68 17.30
C ARG A 14 -22.03 5.70 16.25
N VAL A 15 -21.98 6.08 14.97
CA VAL A 15 -21.38 5.23 13.93
C VAL A 15 -19.86 5.17 14.09
N ILE A 16 -19.23 6.31 14.45
CA ILE A 16 -17.80 6.42 14.80
C ILE A 16 -17.49 5.56 16.04
N ASP A 17 -18.28 5.70 17.10
CA ASP A 17 -18.09 5.00 18.38
C ASP A 17 -18.33 3.48 18.28
N ASN A 18 -19.20 3.01 17.38
CA ASN A 18 -19.52 1.59 17.21
C ASN A 18 -18.54 0.83 16.30
N GLY A 19 -17.45 1.45 15.82
CA GLY A 19 -16.45 0.80 14.96
C GLY A 19 -16.92 0.49 13.53
N LYS A 20 -18.23 0.49 13.26
CA LYS A 20 -18.81 0.33 11.91
C LYS A 20 -18.38 1.43 10.95
N PHE A 21 -18.08 2.64 11.45
CA PHE A 21 -17.49 3.73 10.67
C PHE A 21 -16.16 3.38 10.01
N PHE A 22 -15.38 2.45 10.56
CA PHE A 22 -14.04 2.19 10.06
C PHE A 22 -14.00 1.03 9.04
N ARG A 23 -15.08 0.26 8.87
CA ARG A 23 -15.10 -0.91 7.97
C ARG A 23 -15.38 -0.54 6.52
N GLU A 24 -16.51 0.11 6.27
CA GLU A 24 -16.98 0.44 4.92
C GLU A 24 -16.16 1.56 4.27
N PRO A 25 -15.88 2.69 4.94
CA PRO A 25 -15.01 3.74 4.39
C PRO A 25 -13.58 3.28 4.13
N LEU A 26 -13.00 2.42 5.00
CA LEU A 26 -11.68 1.87 4.74
C LEU A 26 -11.68 0.95 3.52
N ARG A 27 -12.72 0.13 3.35
CA ARG A 27 -12.87 -0.67 2.12
C ARG A 27 -12.98 0.21 0.88
N TRP A 28 -13.75 1.29 0.93
CA TRP A 28 -13.83 2.26 -0.17
C TRP A 28 -12.48 2.94 -0.44
N LEU A 29 -11.72 3.26 0.60
CA LEU A 29 -10.36 3.78 0.45
C LEU A 29 -9.47 2.79 -0.33
N TYR A 30 -9.53 1.49 -0.01
CA TYR A 30 -8.75 0.48 -0.74
C TYR A 30 -9.18 0.38 -2.21
N PHE A 31 -10.48 0.37 -2.50
CA PHE A 31 -10.95 0.38 -3.89
C PHE A 31 -10.55 1.65 -4.64
N PHE A 32 -10.57 2.80 -3.97
CA PHE A 32 -10.09 4.06 -4.54
C PHE A 32 -8.60 4.00 -4.87
N LEU A 33 -7.76 3.50 -3.94
CA LEU A 33 -6.32 3.31 -4.18
C LEU A 33 -6.05 2.29 -5.29
N ALA A 34 -6.84 1.22 -5.40
CA ALA A 34 -6.78 0.28 -6.52
C ALA A 34 -7.09 1.01 -7.85
N GLY A 35 -8.15 1.81 -7.89
CA GLY A 35 -8.51 2.63 -9.05
C GLY A 35 -7.41 3.62 -9.44
N LEU A 36 -6.75 4.27 -8.48
CA LEU A 36 -5.62 5.17 -8.74
C LEU A 36 -4.47 4.46 -9.47
N ASN A 37 -4.18 3.19 -9.15
CA ASN A 37 -3.15 2.44 -9.85
C ASN A 37 -3.51 2.25 -11.33
N VAL A 38 -4.79 2.03 -11.67
CA VAL A 38 -5.24 1.92 -13.07
C VAL A 38 -5.15 3.25 -13.83
N LEU A 39 -5.23 4.39 -13.13
CA LEU A 39 -5.07 5.71 -13.74
C LEU A 39 -3.62 6.02 -14.12
N MET A 40 -2.63 5.38 -13.49
CA MET A 40 -1.21 5.66 -13.74
C MET A 40 -0.79 5.40 -15.20
N PRO A 41 -1.09 4.24 -15.83
CA PRO A 41 -0.81 4.03 -17.25
C PRO A 41 -1.54 5.02 -18.17
N LEU A 42 -2.79 5.39 -17.84
CA LEU A 42 -3.56 6.36 -18.62
C LEU A 42 -2.92 7.75 -18.55
N ALA A 43 -2.42 8.15 -17.38
CA ALA A 43 -1.69 9.40 -17.21
C ALA A 43 -0.41 9.41 -18.08
N VAL A 44 0.34 8.30 -18.13
CA VAL A 44 1.53 8.19 -18.97
C VAL A 44 1.19 8.33 -20.46
N ILE A 45 0.10 7.72 -20.94
CA ILE A 45 -0.36 7.90 -22.32
C ILE A 45 -0.74 9.37 -22.56
N TYR A 46 -1.51 9.97 -21.66
CA TYR A 46 -1.92 11.37 -21.77
C TYR A 46 -0.69 12.28 -21.91
N TYR A 47 0.29 12.14 -21.02
CA TYR A 47 1.54 12.91 -21.07
C TYR A 47 2.33 12.65 -22.34
N ALA A 48 2.41 11.40 -22.81
CA ALA A 48 3.12 11.05 -24.04
C ALA A 48 2.49 11.71 -25.27
N VAL A 49 1.15 11.74 -25.35
CA VAL A 49 0.42 12.34 -26.48
C VAL A 49 0.50 13.87 -26.45
N THR A 50 0.40 14.49 -25.28
CA THR A 50 0.44 15.97 -25.18
C THR A 50 1.84 16.56 -25.31
N SER A 51 2.89 15.76 -25.06
CA SER A 51 4.29 16.20 -25.13
C SER A 51 4.99 15.73 -26.42
N SER A 52 4.20 15.34 -27.43
CA SER A 52 4.61 14.48 -28.55
C SER A 52 5.46 15.12 -29.65
N ASP A 53 6.03 16.31 -29.45
CA ASP A 53 6.92 16.93 -30.44
C ASP A 53 8.25 16.15 -30.63
N SER A 54 8.56 15.13 -29.82
CA SER A 54 9.81 14.36 -29.94
C SER A 54 9.72 12.85 -29.63
N LEU A 55 8.63 12.35 -29.02
CA LEU A 55 8.52 10.94 -28.60
C LEU A 55 8.23 9.98 -29.76
N LEU A 56 7.74 10.48 -30.90
CA LEU A 56 7.39 9.70 -32.09
C LEU A 56 8.39 9.84 -33.24
N ASP A 57 9.42 10.67 -33.09
CA ASP A 57 10.35 11.05 -34.17
C ASP A 57 11.49 10.04 -34.43
N GLY A 58 11.34 8.80 -33.95
CA GLY A 58 12.26 7.73 -34.31
C GLY A 58 11.79 6.37 -33.82
N PHE A 59 12.00 5.33 -34.64
CA PHE A 59 11.61 3.95 -34.35
C PHE A 59 12.15 3.45 -32.98
N LEU A 60 13.38 3.84 -32.62
CA LEU A 60 13.99 3.47 -31.33
C LEU A 60 13.33 4.17 -30.13
N TYR A 61 12.97 5.45 -30.26
CA TYR A 61 12.26 6.19 -29.20
C TYR A 61 10.85 5.63 -28.98
N PHE A 62 10.17 5.28 -30.07
CA PHE A 62 8.87 4.59 -30.01
C PHE A 62 8.98 3.22 -29.32
N LEU A 63 9.99 2.42 -29.66
CA LEU A 63 10.23 1.12 -29.02
C LEU A 63 10.55 1.27 -27.53
N GLY A 64 11.39 2.25 -27.17
CA GLY A 64 11.71 2.57 -25.78
C GLY A 64 10.48 3.00 -24.99
N PHE A 65 9.62 3.82 -25.58
CA PHE A 65 8.34 4.19 -24.97
C PHE A 65 7.45 2.97 -24.71
N ILE A 66 7.29 2.06 -25.69
CA ILE A 66 6.50 0.83 -25.50
C ILE A 66 7.07 0.00 -24.34
N LEU A 67 8.39 -0.16 -24.28
CA LEU A 67 9.05 -0.93 -23.23
C LEU A 67 8.77 -0.34 -21.84
N LEU A 68 8.96 0.98 -21.69
CA LEU A 68 8.69 1.70 -20.44
C LEU A 68 7.19 1.66 -20.09
N PHE A 69 6.32 1.77 -21.09
CA PHE A 69 4.88 1.70 -20.91
C PHE A 69 4.42 0.34 -20.40
N ILE A 70 4.99 -0.76 -20.91
CA ILE A 70 4.73 -2.12 -20.41
C ILE A 70 5.14 -2.24 -18.94
N VAL A 71 6.30 -1.69 -18.55
CA VAL A 71 6.76 -1.68 -17.15
C VAL A 71 5.79 -0.92 -16.25
N VAL A 72 5.32 0.25 -16.69
CA VAL A 72 4.32 1.04 -15.95
C VAL A 72 3.01 0.26 -15.82
N CYS A 73 2.52 -0.36 -16.90
CA CYS A 73 1.32 -1.20 -16.88
C CYS A 73 1.47 -2.36 -15.90
N PHE A 74 2.60 -3.06 -15.93
CA PHE A 74 2.87 -4.17 -15.03
C PHE A 74 2.92 -3.73 -13.56
N THR A 75 3.65 -2.67 -13.26
CA THR A 75 3.77 -2.14 -11.88
C THR A 75 2.41 -1.67 -11.36
N SER A 76 1.65 -0.97 -12.21
CA SER A 76 0.30 -0.49 -11.89
C SER A 76 -0.69 -1.64 -11.71
N TRP A 77 -0.59 -2.68 -12.53
CA TRP A 77 -1.39 -3.89 -12.38
C TRP A 77 -1.11 -4.61 -11.06
N VAL A 78 0.16 -4.78 -10.69
CA VAL A 78 0.54 -5.37 -9.41
C VAL A 78 0.02 -4.52 -8.24
N GLY A 79 0.13 -3.19 -8.33
CA GLY A 79 -0.41 -2.30 -7.32
C GLY A 79 -1.94 -2.39 -7.19
N PHE A 80 -2.66 -2.45 -8.31
CA PHE A 80 -4.10 -2.71 -8.34
C PHE A 80 -4.45 -4.02 -7.63
N GLN A 81 -3.74 -5.11 -7.95
CA GLN A 81 -3.98 -6.43 -7.35
C GLN A 81 -3.80 -6.41 -5.82
N ILE A 82 -2.77 -5.73 -5.31
CA ILE A 82 -2.54 -5.61 -3.86
C ILE A 82 -3.74 -4.94 -3.18
N TRP A 83 -4.16 -3.77 -3.68
CA TRP A 83 -5.25 -3.02 -3.06
C TRP A 83 -6.61 -3.72 -3.23
N TRP A 84 -6.88 -4.27 -4.41
CA TRP A 84 -8.16 -4.93 -4.72
C TRP A 84 -8.37 -6.18 -3.87
N ASN A 85 -7.39 -7.10 -3.84
CA ASN A 85 -7.49 -8.34 -3.08
C ASN A 85 -7.61 -8.07 -1.55
N ARG A 86 -6.99 -6.99 -1.08
CA ARG A 86 -7.12 -6.58 0.32
C ARG A 86 -8.47 -5.92 0.61
N ALA A 87 -9.04 -5.15 -0.32
CA ALA A 87 -10.38 -4.59 -0.18
C ALA A 87 -11.44 -5.67 0.03
N GLU A 88 -11.34 -6.78 -0.70
CA GLU A 88 -12.28 -7.90 -0.60
C GLU A 88 -12.17 -8.66 0.73
N SER A 89 -10.96 -8.76 1.28
CA SER A 89 -10.70 -9.47 2.55
C SER A 89 -11.03 -8.68 3.82
N ILE A 90 -11.30 -7.35 3.72
CA ILE A 90 -11.58 -6.50 4.89
C ILE A 90 -12.75 -7.00 5.76
N LYS A 91 -13.72 -7.70 5.16
CA LYS A 91 -14.90 -8.23 5.88
C LYS A 91 -14.57 -9.30 6.93
N MET A 92 -13.38 -9.91 6.88
CA MET A 92 -13.00 -11.02 7.76
C MET A 92 -12.26 -10.59 9.04
N PHE A 93 -11.89 -9.32 9.21
CA PHE A 93 -10.85 -8.95 10.19
C PHE A 93 -11.31 -8.59 11.62
N SER A 94 -12.58 -8.71 12.00
CA SER A 94 -12.90 -8.72 13.44
C SER A 94 -14.29 -9.26 13.78
N SER A 95 -14.37 -9.99 14.89
CA SER A 95 -15.62 -10.28 15.59
C SER A 95 -16.37 -8.98 15.89
N GLU A 96 -17.69 -8.98 15.74
CA GLU A 96 -18.53 -7.86 16.17
C GLU A 96 -18.30 -7.62 17.69
N GLY A 97 -17.85 -6.41 18.07
CA GLY A 97 -17.69 -6.01 19.47
C GLY A 97 -16.27 -5.74 19.98
N ASP A 98 -15.25 -5.71 19.12
CA ASP A 98 -13.89 -5.30 19.52
C ASP A 98 -13.77 -3.77 19.66
N GLU A 99 -13.51 -3.28 20.88
CA GLU A 99 -13.39 -1.85 21.18
C GLU A 99 -12.18 -1.19 20.48
N ASN A 100 -11.05 -1.89 20.32
CA ASN A 100 -9.86 -1.38 19.62
C ASN A 100 -9.87 -1.68 18.11
N PHE A 101 -11.05 -1.75 17.47
CA PHE A 101 -11.18 -2.07 16.05
C PHE A 101 -10.37 -1.13 15.15
N ALA A 102 -10.39 0.18 15.42
CA ALA A 102 -9.69 1.18 14.61
C ALA A 102 -8.17 0.93 14.55
N THR A 103 -7.55 0.53 15.66
CA THR A 103 -6.13 0.23 15.75
C THR A 103 -5.75 -1.00 14.92
N ILE A 104 -6.60 -2.04 14.96
CA ILE A 104 -6.42 -3.25 14.15
C ILE A 104 -6.57 -2.90 12.66
N ALA A 105 -7.61 -2.15 12.30
CA ALA A 105 -7.84 -1.70 10.93
C ALA A 105 -6.66 -0.86 10.39
N PHE A 106 -6.13 0.06 11.19
CA PHE A 106 -4.95 0.83 10.85
C PHE A 106 -3.71 -0.05 10.63
N SER A 107 -3.51 -1.09 11.44
CA SER A 107 -2.39 -2.03 11.24
C SER A 107 -2.46 -2.73 9.87
N HIS A 108 -3.67 -3.11 9.42
CA HIS A 108 -3.87 -3.71 8.11
C HIS A 108 -3.62 -2.72 6.98
N PHE A 109 -4.04 -1.47 7.17
CA PHE A 109 -3.75 -0.39 6.23
C PHE A 109 -2.25 -0.15 6.12
N LEU A 110 -1.54 0.00 7.24
CA LEU A 110 -0.09 0.21 7.26
C LEU A 110 0.66 -0.93 6.58
N GLN A 111 0.26 -2.19 6.85
CA GLN A 111 0.82 -3.36 6.18
C GLN A 111 0.60 -3.30 4.66
N THR A 112 -0.63 -3.03 4.22
CA THR A 112 -0.98 -2.99 2.80
C THR A 112 -0.26 -1.86 2.08
N LEU A 113 -0.17 -0.69 2.72
CA LEU A 113 0.56 0.46 2.21
C LEU A 113 2.03 0.14 2.01
N GLY A 114 2.64 -0.56 2.98
CA GLY A 114 4.02 -1.02 2.90
C GLY A 114 4.26 -2.07 1.81
N GLU A 115 3.36 -3.05 1.68
CA GLU A 115 3.37 -4.03 0.58
C GLU A 115 3.33 -3.33 -0.78
N TRP A 116 2.40 -2.38 -0.95
CA TRP A 116 2.25 -1.62 -2.19
C TRP A 116 3.47 -0.74 -2.49
N LEU A 117 3.91 0.10 -1.55
CA LEU A 117 5.06 0.98 -1.73
C LEU A 117 6.33 0.19 -1.99
N GLY A 118 6.56 -0.88 -1.24
CA GLY A 118 7.79 -1.66 -1.34
C GLY A 118 7.88 -2.41 -2.66
N VAL A 119 6.79 -3.00 -3.13
CA VAL A 119 6.73 -3.61 -4.46
C VAL A 119 6.89 -2.55 -5.55
N THR A 120 6.25 -1.40 -5.41
CA THR A 120 6.37 -0.30 -6.38
C THR A 120 7.80 0.22 -6.49
N VAL A 121 8.50 0.41 -5.37
CA VAL A 121 9.91 0.82 -5.34
C VAL A 121 10.80 -0.27 -5.94
N ALA A 122 10.56 -1.53 -5.60
CA ALA A 122 11.33 -2.66 -6.12
C ALA A 122 11.25 -2.76 -7.65
N LEU A 123 10.03 -2.76 -8.20
CA LEU A 123 9.79 -2.90 -9.63
C LEU A 123 10.31 -1.69 -10.41
N ASN A 124 10.01 -0.46 -9.95
CA ASN A 124 10.48 0.74 -10.65
C ASN A 124 12.00 0.89 -10.59
N GLY A 125 12.64 0.59 -9.46
CA GLY A 125 14.10 0.65 -9.35
C GLY A 125 14.78 -0.38 -10.26
N PHE A 126 14.28 -1.61 -10.26
CA PHE A 126 14.82 -2.69 -11.09
C PHE A 126 14.64 -2.42 -12.58
N PHE A 127 13.39 -2.23 -13.03
CA PHE A 127 13.10 -2.04 -14.45
C PHE A 127 13.56 -0.68 -14.97
N GLY A 128 13.52 0.36 -14.14
CA GLY A 128 14.10 1.67 -14.48
C GLY A 128 15.61 1.57 -14.68
N GLY A 129 16.32 0.86 -13.80
CA GLY A 129 17.74 0.57 -13.98
C GLY A 129 18.03 -0.22 -15.26
N LEU A 130 17.25 -1.25 -15.58
CA LEU A 130 17.40 -2.00 -16.84
C LEU A 130 17.14 -1.13 -18.08
N PHE A 131 16.13 -0.25 -18.03
CA PHE A 131 15.81 0.65 -19.13
C PHE A 131 16.96 1.65 -19.38
N LEU A 132 17.53 2.21 -18.31
CA LEU A 132 18.69 3.10 -18.41
C LEU A 132 19.92 2.37 -18.97
N LEU A 133 20.19 1.14 -18.49
CA LEU A 133 21.28 0.31 -19.01
C LEU A 133 21.12 0.06 -20.51
N LEU A 134 19.91 -0.25 -20.97
CA LEU A 134 19.62 -0.45 -22.39
C LEU A 134 19.87 0.84 -23.19
N GLY A 135 19.44 1.99 -22.68
CA GLY A 135 19.68 3.29 -23.31
C GLY A 135 21.17 3.60 -23.47
N GLU A 136 21.97 3.36 -22.42
CA GLU A 136 23.42 3.50 -22.47
C GLU A 136 24.04 2.59 -23.54
N LEU A 137 23.69 1.31 -23.56
CA LEU A 137 24.18 0.34 -24.56
C LEU A 137 23.86 0.78 -25.99
N VAL A 138 22.61 1.20 -26.25
CA VAL A 138 22.19 1.68 -27.58
C VAL A 138 22.97 2.92 -27.99
N SER A 139 23.13 3.90 -27.10
CA SER A 139 23.87 5.13 -27.39
C SER A 139 25.33 4.85 -27.78
N TYR A 140 25.92 3.87 -27.11
CA TYR A 140 27.30 3.46 -27.29
C TYR A 140 27.50 2.69 -28.61
N PHE A 141 26.58 1.79 -28.98
CA PHE A 141 26.61 1.13 -30.30
C PHE A 141 26.47 2.11 -31.47
N ILE A 142 25.67 3.18 -31.30
CA ILE A 142 25.49 4.21 -32.34
C ILE A 142 26.75 5.07 -32.50
N GLN A 143 27.49 5.33 -31.42
CA GLN A 143 28.68 6.19 -31.43
C GLN A 143 29.97 5.46 -31.86
N GLY A 144 29.95 4.12 -31.96
CA GLY A 144 31.05 3.34 -32.53
C GLY A 144 32.33 3.28 -31.68
N GLU A 145 32.27 3.70 -30.41
CA GLU A 145 33.38 3.52 -29.46
C GLU A 145 33.51 2.03 -29.07
N GLY A 146 34.62 1.56 -28.51
CA GLY A 146 34.85 0.17 -28.01
C GLY A 146 34.36 -0.03 -26.55
N LEU A 147 34.07 -1.29 -26.11
CA LEU A 147 33.18 -1.57 -24.95
C LEU A 147 33.55 -0.65 -23.77
N PRO A 148 32.62 0.16 -23.24
CA PRO A 148 33.02 1.19 -22.30
C PRO A 148 33.34 0.52 -20.98
N LEU A 149 34.63 0.38 -20.70
CA LEU A 149 35.15 0.23 -19.33
C LEU A 149 34.84 1.47 -18.47
N GLY A 150 34.06 2.44 -18.97
CA GLY A 150 33.43 3.57 -18.26
C GLY A 150 32.31 3.20 -17.29
N LEU A 151 32.29 1.94 -16.80
CA LEU A 151 31.43 1.40 -15.75
C LEU A 151 31.52 2.17 -14.40
N ILE A 152 32.41 3.16 -14.28
CA ILE A 152 32.80 3.79 -13.03
C ILE A 152 32.26 5.24 -12.88
N GLY A 153 31.87 5.91 -13.98
CA GLY A 153 31.43 7.33 -13.93
C GLY A 153 29.94 7.54 -13.70
N MET A 154 29.08 6.83 -14.45
CA MET A 154 27.61 6.80 -14.30
C MET A 154 27.03 5.38 -14.27
N GLY A 155 27.72 4.39 -14.85
CA GLY A 155 27.31 2.97 -14.83
C GLY A 155 27.10 2.42 -13.41
N GLY A 156 27.92 2.85 -12.44
CA GLY A 156 27.72 2.51 -11.03
C GLY A 156 26.30 2.81 -10.54
N TYR A 157 25.74 3.97 -10.89
CA TYR A 157 24.39 4.38 -10.48
C TYR A 157 23.30 3.45 -11.05
N VAL A 158 23.45 3.02 -12.30
CA VAL A 158 22.52 2.09 -12.95
C VAL A 158 22.55 0.72 -12.26
N TYR A 159 23.74 0.18 -11.96
CA TYR A 159 23.88 -1.06 -11.18
C TYR A 159 23.33 -0.91 -9.76
N PHE A 160 23.54 0.26 -9.14
CA PHE A 160 22.94 0.59 -7.86
C PHE A 160 21.41 0.59 -7.93
N LEU A 161 20.77 1.11 -8.97
CA LEU A 161 19.30 1.06 -9.10
C LEU A 161 18.77 -0.37 -9.26
N ILE A 162 19.43 -1.20 -10.07
CA ILE A 162 19.03 -2.59 -10.31
C ILE A 162 19.10 -3.41 -9.00
N LEU A 163 20.10 -3.17 -8.16
CA LEU A 163 20.28 -3.90 -6.90
C LEU A 163 19.55 -3.26 -5.71
N LEU A 164 19.68 -1.94 -5.54
CA LEU A 164 19.09 -1.20 -4.42
C LEU A 164 17.58 -1.02 -4.59
N GLY A 165 17.02 -1.01 -5.79
CA GLY A 165 15.58 -0.97 -6.00
C GLY A 165 14.87 -2.12 -5.27
N PRO A 166 15.13 -3.38 -5.63
CA PRO A 166 14.58 -4.54 -4.93
C PRO A 166 14.94 -4.58 -3.43
N LEU A 167 16.18 -4.24 -3.06
CA LEU A 167 16.60 -4.25 -1.65
C LEU A 167 15.84 -3.22 -0.82
N SER A 168 15.72 -1.98 -1.30
CA SER A 168 14.98 -0.91 -0.62
C SER A 168 13.49 -1.22 -0.55
N GLY A 169 12.90 -1.76 -1.62
CA GLY A 169 11.53 -2.24 -1.64
C GLY A 169 11.29 -3.35 -0.60
N PHE A 170 12.18 -4.33 -0.54
CA PHE A 170 12.13 -5.40 0.46
C PHE A 170 12.22 -4.87 1.89
N LEU A 171 13.18 -3.99 2.18
CA LEU A 171 13.33 -3.38 3.51
C LEU A 171 12.08 -2.59 3.90
N LEU A 172 11.47 -1.87 2.97
CA LEU A 172 10.23 -1.14 3.21
C LEU A 172 9.09 -2.10 3.61
N ILE A 173 8.94 -3.23 2.92
CA ILE A 173 7.96 -4.28 3.27
C ILE A 173 8.24 -4.82 4.67
N VAL A 174 9.49 -5.16 4.98
CA VAL A 174 9.87 -5.75 6.28
C VAL A 174 9.57 -4.80 7.43
N ILE A 175 9.99 -3.54 7.32
CA ILE A 175 9.81 -2.55 8.39
C ILE A 175 8.33 -2.25 8.61
N THR A 176 7.56 -2.02 7.54
CA THR A 176 6.13 -1.73 7.64
C THR A 176 5.34 -2.92 8.17
N ARG A 177 5.71 -4.14 7.78
CA ARG A 177 5.13 -5.38 8.32
C ARG A 177 5.42 -5.55 9.80
N PHE A 178 6.66 -5.34 10.23
CA PHE A 178 7.05 -5.36 11.63
C PHE A 178 6.21 -4.38 12.45
N LEU A 179 6.10 -3.12 12.00
CA LEU A 179 5.29 -2.10 12.68
C LEU A 179 3.80 -2.48 12.75
N ALA A 180 3.23 -2.99 11.65
CA ALA A 180 1.85 -3.44 11.62
C ALA A 180 1.60 -4.60 12.61
N GLU A 181 2.51 -5.56 12.69
CA GLU A 181 2.41 -6.69 13.62
C GLU A 181 2.46 -6.23 15.09
N GLN A 182 3.34 -5.26 15.43
CA GLN A 182 3.39 -4.69 16.79
C GLN A 182 2.07 -4.00 17.18
N ILE A 183 1.52 -3.17 16.28
CA ILE A 183 0.25 -2.47 16.51
C ILE A 183 -0.89 -3.48 16.72
N ARG A 184 -0.93 -4.52 15.88
CA ARG A 184 -1.97 -5.56 15.94
C ARG A 184 -1.86 -6.39 17.23
N ALA A 185 -0.65 -6.74 17.64
CA ALA A 185 -0.41 -7.49 18.86
C ALA A 185 -0.90 -6.72 20.10
N LEU A 186 -0.54 -5.44 20.23
CA LEU A 186 -0.97 -4.58 21.33
C LEU A 186 -2.50 -4.45 21.38
N ALA A 187 -3.14 -4.21 20.24
CA ALA A 187 -4.60 -4.09 20.17
C ALA A 187 -5.33 -5.39 20.53
N SER A 188 -4.78 -6.53 20.07
CA SER A 188 -5.33 -7.87 20.36
C SER A 188 -5.25 -8.19 21.86
N VAL A 189 -4.10 -7.95 22.49
CA VAL A 189 -3.92 -8.14 23.94
C VAL A 189 -4.92 -7.28 24.72
N ALA A 190 -5.03 -5.99 24.39
CA ALA A 190 -5.95 -5.09 25.06
C ALA A 190 -7.42 -5.56 24.95
N ASN A 191 -7.83 -6.04 23.77
CA ASN A 191 -9.18 -6.58 23.57
C ASN A 191 -9.42 -7.86 24.38
N HIS A 192 -8.46 -8.80 24.38
CA HIS A 192 -8.59 -10.05 25.12
C HIS A 192 -8.59 -9.85 26.64
N THR A 193 -7.67 -9.04 27.18
CA THR A 193 -7.61 -8.74 28.62
C THR A 193 -8.92 -8.12 29.11
N ARG A 194 -9.51 -7.19 28.34
CA ARG A 194 -10.81 -6.61 28.68
C ARG A 194 -11.96 -7.60 28.62
N LYS A 195 -11.99 -8.49 27.61
CA LYS A 195 -13.01 -9.55 27.50
C LYS A 195 -12.94 -10.48 28.72
N LEU A 196 -11.74 -10.88 29.14
CA LEU A 196 -11.51 -11.69 30.33
C LEU A 196 -12.00 -10.98 31.61
N LEU A 197 -11.64 -9.71 31.80
CA LEU A 197 -12.14 -8.89 32.92
C LEU A 197 -13.68 -8.80 32.96
N LYS A 198 -14.33 -8.60 31.81
CA LYS A 198 -15.80 -8.56 31.73
C LYS A 198 -16.44 -9.91 32.12
N ILE A 199 -15.82 -11.03 31.76
CA ILE A 199 -16.29 -12.38 32.12
C ILE A 199 -16.14 -12.59 33.63
N GLU A 200 -14.99 -12.24 34.20
CA GLU A 200 -14.73 -12.45 35.62
C GLU A 200 -15.64 -11.58 36.51
N LEU A 201 -15.87 -10.32 36.13
CA LEU A 201 -16.82 -9.43 36.82
C LEU A 201 -18.28 -9.94 36.76
N ARG A 202 -18.66 -10.64 35.68
CA ARG A 202 -19.98 -11.29 35.60
C ARG A 202 -20.05 -12.50 36.52
N ARG A 203 -18.99 -13.31 36.56
CA ARG A 203 -18.90 -14.48 37.45
C ARG A 203 -19.01 -14.05 38.92
N ILE A 204 -18.26 -13.03 39.34
CA ILE A 204 -18.32 -12.47 40.70
C ILE A 204 -19.74 -12.00 41.04
N ARG A 205 -20.40 -11.26 40.14
CA ARG A 205 -21.78 -10.79 40.36
C ARG A 205 -22.80 -11.92 40.53
N VAL A 206 -22.63 -13.03 39.81
CA VAL A 206 -23.50 -14.21 39.95
C VAL A 206 -23.28 -14.87 41.31
N ILE A 207 -22.02 -14.97 41.76
CA ILE A 207 -21.69 -15.52 43.08
C ILE A 207 -22.27 -14.64 44.20
N GLU A 208 -22.09 -13.32 44.12
CA GLU A 208 -22.70 -12.39 45.08
C GLU A 208 -24.21 -12.56 45.14
N LYS A 209 -24.90 -12.57 44.00
CA LYS A 209 -26.36 -12.70 43.96
C LYS A 209 -26.83 -13.99 44.65
N ASN A 210 -26.15 -15.11 44.42
CA ASN A 210 -26.49 -16.39 45.03
C ASN A 210 -26.11 -16.51 46.52
N HIS A 211 -25.34 -15.57 47.07
CA HIS A 211 -24.99 -15.54 48.50
C HIS A 211 -25.96 -14.72 49.35
N TRP A 212 -26.83 -13.92 48.73
CA TRP A 212 -27.81 -13.07 49.42
C TRP A 212 -29.28 -13.54 49.23
N ASP A 213 -29.48 -14.65 48.51
CA ASP A 213 -30.75 -15.38 48.37
C ASP A 213 -30.75 -16.63 49.27
#